data_AF-A0A951R8D2-F1
#
_entry.id   AF-A0A951R8D2-F1
#
_cell.length_a   1.000
_cell.length_b   1.000
_cell.length_c   1.000
_cell.angle_alpha   90.00
_cell.angle_beta   90.00
_cell.angle_gamma   90.00
#
_symmetry.space_group_name_H-M   'P 1'
#
loop_
_entity.id
_entity.type
_entity.pdbx_description
1 polymer ?
#
loop_
_entity_poly.entity_id
_entity_poly.type
_entity_poly.pdbx_seq_one_letter_code
_entity_poly.pdbx_strand_id
1 'polypeptide(L)' 'MITKRRKVVGVTQKELALYTGISPVTLSHIEQGYGNPTFDTLNEILHYLNLSIKIEPKQ' A
#
# COMPACT_ATOMS: atom_id res chain seq x y z
N MET A 1 -0.28 7.31 4.66
CA MET A 1 -0.54 7.69 3.24
C MET A 1 -1.47 6.70 2.56
N ILE A 2 -1.10 5.42 2.52
CA ILE A 2 -1.87 4.31 1.93
C ILE A 2 -3.33 4.27 2.45
N THR A 3 -3.55 4.32 3.76
CA THR A 3 -4.91 4.33 4.36
C THR A 3 -5.78 5.47 3.84
N LYS A 4 -5.23 6.68 3.71
CA LYS A 4 -5.98 7.85 3.23
C LYS A 4 -6.39 7.64 1.77
N ARG A 5 -5.45 7.18 0.94
CA ARG A 5 -5.73 6.91 -0.48
C ARG A 5 -6.75 5.79 -0.65
N ARG A 6 -6.61 4.69 0.09
CA ARG A 6 -7.55 3.58 0.05
C ARG A 6 -8.99 4.01 0.36
N LYS A 7 -9.17 4.87 1.37
CA LYS A 7 -10.49 5.43 1.71
C LYS A 7 -11.08 6.30 0.58
N VAL A 8 -10.25 7.07 -0.12
CA VAL A 8 -10.69 7.87 -1.29
C VAL A 8 -11.12 6.98 -2.46
N VAL A 9 -10.42 5.87 -2.67
CA VAL A 9 -10.78 4.86 -3.70
C VAL A 9 -12.01 4.04 -3.29
N GLY A 10 -12.37 4.04 -2.00
CA GLY A 10 -13.57 3.34 -1.50
C GLY A 10 -13.37 1.86 -1.21
N VAL A 11 -12.11 1.39 -1.09
CA VAL A 11 -11.76 -0.02 -0.89
C VAL A 11 -11.50 -0.36 0.58
N THR A 12 -11.88 -1.56 1.01
CA THR A 12 -11.55 -2.09 2.34
C THR A 12 -10.14 -2.68 2.39
N GLN A 13 -9.59 -2.88 3.59
CA GLN A 13 -8.30 -3.58 3.73
C GLN A 13 -8.38 -5.03 3.22
N LYS A 14 -9.52 -5.71 3.41
CA LYS A 14 -9.69 -7.10 2.95
C LYS A 14 -9.67 -7.19 1.43
N GLU A 15 -10.35 -6.27 0.74
CA GLU A 15 -10.33 -6.20 -0.72
C GLU A 15 -8.93 -5.89 -1.24
N LEU A 16 -8.28 -4.85 -0.70
CA LEU A 16 -6.92 -4.51 -1.12
C LEU A 16 -5.94 -5.68 -0.91
N ALA A 17 -6.01 -6.34 0.25
CA ALA A 17 -5.23 -7.52 0.58
C ALA A 17 -5.46 -8.67 -0.41
N LEU A 18 -6.72 -8.92 -0.77
CA LEU A 18 -7.09 -9.93 -1.77
C LEU A 18 -6.49 -9.61 -3.15
N TYR A 19 -6.59 -8.36 -3.61
CA TYR A 19 -6.06 -7.94 -4.91
C TYR A 19 -4.53 -7.98 -4.98
N THR A 20 -3.86 -7.64 -3.88
CA THR A 20 -2.40 -7.56 -3.82
C THR A 20 -1.75 -8.88 -3.39
N GLY A 21 -2.54 -9.91 -3.06
CA GLY A 21 -2.05 -11.22 -2.60
C GLY A 21 -1.41 -11.20 -1.21
N ILE A 22 -1.57 -10.11 -0.45
CA ILE A 22 -0.96 -9.92 0.86
C ILE A 22 -1.98 -10.26 1.95
N SER A 23 -1.52 -10.69 3.12
CA SER A 23 -2.45 -10.91 4.24
C SER A 23 -3.05 -9.57 4.72
N PRO A 24 -4.33 -9.56 5.19
CA PRO A 24 -4.93 -8.35 5.77
C PRO A 24 -4.15 -7.80 6.98
N VAL A 25 -3.50 -8.68 7.74
CA VAL A 25 -2.65 -8.31 8.89
C VAL A 25 -1.41 -7.58 8.41
N THR A 26 -0.71 -8.12 7.40
CA THR A 26 0.45 -7.49 6.78
C THR A 26 0.09 -6.12 6.21
N LEU A 27 -1.02 -6.03 5.48
CA LEU A 27 -1.51 -4.76 4.95
C LEU A 27 -1.81 -3.74 6.06
N SER A 28 -2.41 -4.18 7.17
CA SER A 28 -2.65 -3.32 8.34
C SER A 28 -1.34 -2.81 8.95
N HIS A 29 -0.33 -3.66 9.13
CA HIS A 29 0.99 -3.24 9.62
C HIS A 29 1.66 -2.25 8.68
N ILE A 30 1.58 -2.46 7.36
CA ILE A 30 2.10 -1.52 6.35
C ILE A 30 1.37 -0.17 6.46
N GLU A 31 0.03 -0.18 6.57
CA GLU A 31 -0.78 1.04 6.70
C GLU A 31 -0.47 1.83 7.97
N GLN A 32 -0.12 1.15 9.07
CA GLN A 32 0.26 1.74 10.34
C GLN A 32 1.75 2.16 10.41
N GLY A 33 2.57 1.78 9.44
CA GLY A 33 4.01 2.08 9.43
C GLY A 33 4.86 1.10 10.24
N TYR A 34 4.28 0.01 10.74
CA TYR A 34 5.00 -1.04 11.46
C TYR A 34 5.57 -2.14 10.54
N GLY A 35 5.11 -2.19 9.28
CA GLY A 35 5.57 -3.16 8.30
C GLY A 35 6.88 -2.75 7.62
N ASN A 36 7.72 -3.73 7.30
CA ASN A 36 8.86 -3.58 6.40
C ASN A 36 8.58 -4.32 5.06
N PRO A 37 7.72 -3.79 4.19
CA PRO A 37 7.39 -4.44 2.93
C PRO A 37 8.59 -4.42 1.96
N THR A 38 8.65 -5.40 1.07
CA THR A 38 9.53 -5.30 -0.11
C THR A 38 9.06 -4.18 -1.03
N PHE A 39 9.96 -3.69 -1.89
CA PHE A 39 9.59 -2.72 -2.93
C PHE A 39 8.48 -3.26 -3.84
N ASP A 40 8.51 -4.55 -4.18
CA ASP A 40 7.47 -5.19 -4.99
C ASP A 40 6.10 -5.14 -4.29
N THR A 41 6.05 -5.52 -3.00
CA THR A 41 4.81 -5.47 -2.22
C THR A 41 4.26 -4.06 -2.14
N LEU A 42 5.15 -3.08 -1.93
CA LEU A 42 4.76 -1.67 -1.87
C LEU A 42 4.26 -1.18 -3.24
N ASN A 43 4.92 -1.56 -4.34
CA ASN A 43 4.51 -1.20 -5.69
C ASN A 43 3.14 -1.77 -6.04
N GLU A 44 2.85 -3.03 -5.73
CA GLU A 44 1.54 -3.64 -5.99
C GLU A 44 0.42 -2.89 -5.27
N ILE A 45 0.62 -2.54 -3.99
CA ILE A 45 -0.32 -1.72 -3.23
C ILE A 45 -0.54 -0.36 -3.90
N LEU A 46 0.55 0.31 -4.28
CA LEU A 46 0.49 1.65 -4.85
C LEU A 46 -0.16 1.64 -6.23
N HIS A 47 0.16 0.65 -7.06
CA HIS A 47 -0.41 0.47 -8.39
C HIS A 47 -1.93 0.31 -8.32
N TYR A 48 -2.43 -0.56 -7.43
CA TYR A 48 -3.87 -0.71 -7.22
C TYR A 48 -4.54 0.59 -6.76
N LEU A 49 -3.83 1.38 -5.94
CA LEU A 49 -4.31 2.67 -5.44
C LEU A 49 -4.10 3.82 -6.43
N ASN A 50 -3.64 3.52 -7.65
CA ASN A 50 -3.28 4.48 -8.69
C ASN A 50 -2.29 5.54 -8.18
N LEU A 51 -1.22 5.07 -7.54
CA LEU A 51 -0.10 5.83 -6.99
C LEU A 51 1.23 5.30 -7.54
N SER A 52 2.25 6.15 -7.55
CA SER A 52 3.61 5.79 -7.93
C SER A 52 4.63 6.39 -6.98
N ILE A 53 5.77 5.72 -6.79
CA ILE A 53 6.92 6.27 -6.07
C ILE A 53 7.80 7.02 -7.06
N LYS A 54 8.24 8.23 -6.68
CA LYS A 54 9.27 8.98 -7.39
C LYS A 54 10.48 9.13 -6.46
N ILE A 55 11.66 8.86 -6.99
CA ILE A 55 12.93 9.05 -6.28
C ILE A 55 13.57 10.30 -6.86
N GLU A 56 13.99 11.21 -5.99
CA GLU A 56 14.65 12.46 -6.37
C GLU A 56 15.95 12.61 -5.56
N PRO A 57 17.03 13.16 -6.16
CA PRO A 57 18.29 13.35 -5.46
C PRO A 57 18.11 14.32 -4.29
N LYS A 58 18.72 13.98 -3.15
CA LYS A 58 18.74 14.85 -1.98
C LYS A 58 19.71 16.00 -2.27
N GLN A 59 19.18 17.20 -2.50
CA GLN A 59 19.97 18.43 -2.60
C GLN A 59 20.69 18.73 -1.28
#